data_AF-I3IFX8-F1
#
_entry.id   AF-I3IFX8-F1
#
_cell.length_a   1.000
_cell.length_b   1.000
_cell.length_c   1.000
_cell.angle_alpha   90.00
_cell.angle_beta   90.00
_cell.angle_gamma   90.00
#
_symmetry.space_group_name_H-M   'P 1'
#
loop_
_entity.id
_entity.type
_entity.pdbx_description
1 polymer ?
#
loop_
_entity_poly.entity_id
_entity_poly.type
_entity_poly.pdbx_seq_one_letter_code
_entity_poly.pdbx_strand_id
1 'polypeptide(L)'
;MNLLNVERAALQAIDKFTNQKIINTNDPSIQSILAQLNFIASCAKQGKNPRSSLPEGKSFTYGIISSREFASPDELELKKYLIEVDKELYPEAYKS
;
A
#
# COMPACT_ATOMS: atom_id res chain seq x y z
N MET A 1 -10.54 4.48 -10.65
CA MET A 1 -9.24 4.76 -10.00
C MET A 1 -8.82 6.17 -10.35
N ASN A 2 -8.53 7.03 -9.37
CA ASN A 2 -7.96 8.35 -9.58
C ASN A 2 -6.47 8.31 -9.23
N LEU A 3 -5.58 8.52 -10.21
CA LEU A 3 -4.13 8.34 -10.01
C LEU A 3 -3.54 9.31 -8.98
N LEU A 4 -4.06 10.53 -8.88
CA LEU A 4 -3.61 11.50 -7.87
C LEU A 4 -3.96 11.03 -6.44
N ASN A 5 -5.14 10.43 -6.27
CA ASN A 5 -5.52 9.86 -4.98
C ASN A 5 -4.69 8.61 -4.65
N VAL A 6 -4.41 7.76 -5.65
CA VAL A 6 -3.55 6.57 -5.47
C VAL A 6 -2.14 6.99 -5.03
N GLU A 7 -1.54 7.97 -5.71
CA GLU A 7 -0.22 8.49 -5.34
C GLU A 7 -0.25 9.01 -3.89
N ARG A 8 -1.22 9.87 -3.56
CA ARG A 8 -1.34 10.47 -2.23
C ARG A 8 -1.54 9.42 -1.14
N ALA A 9 -2.42 8.44 -1.35
CA ALA A 9 -2.66 7.37 -0.39
C ALA A 9 -1.40 6.52 -0.16
N ALA A 10 -0.68 6.19 -1.24
CA ALA A 10 0.56 5.41 -1.14
C ALA A 10 1.66 6.18 -0.40
N LEU A 11 1.84 7.47 -0.68
CA LEU A 11 2.81 8.31 0.02
C LEU A 11 2.46 8.48 1.51
N GLN A 12 1.17 8.62 1.83
CA GLN A 12 0.72 8.67 3.23
C GLN A 12 0.99 7.35 3.96
N ALA A 13 0.76 6.20 3.32
CA ALA A 13 1.08 4.91 3.90
C ALA A 13 2.59 4.77 4.15
N ILE A 14 3.44 5.17 3.19
CA ILE A 14 4.91 5.15 3.34
C ILE A 14 5.33 6.00 4.54
N ASP A 15 4.86 7.24 4.61
CA ASP A 15 5.18 8.17 5.70
C ASP A 15 4.85 7.57 7.09
N LYS A 16 3.68 6.93 7.21
CA LYS A 16 3.23 6.32 8.46
C LYS A 16 4.11 5.13 8.86
N PHE A 17 4.46 4.29 7.89
CA PHE A 17 5.32 3.14 8.11
C PHE A 17 6.75 3.55 8.51
N THR A 18 7.27 4.67 7.98
CA THR A 18 8.64 5.12 8.26
C THR A 18 8.76 5.98 9.52
N ASN A 19 7.74 6.80 9.85
CA ASN A 19 7.87 7.83 10.87
C ASN A 19 7.25 7.47 12.23
N GLN A 20 6.29 6.54 12.30
CA GLN A 20 5.62 6.23 13.57
C GLN A 20 6.42 5.28 14.49
N LYS A 21 7.50 4.64 14.00
CA LYS A 21 8.33 3.67 14.75
C LYS A 21 7.55 2.52 15.42
N ILE A 22 6.32 2.26 14.96
CA ILE A 22 5.44 1.17 15.46
C ILE A 22 5.95 -0.19 14.97
N ILE A 23 6.49 -0.22 13.74
CA ILE A 23 6.99 -1.42 13.07
C ILE A 23 8.49 -1.32 12.83
N ASN A 24 9.18 -2.46 12.87
CA ASN A 24 10.58 -2.54 12.46
C ASN A 24 10.66 -2.43 10.93
N THR A 25 11.11 -1.29 10.42
CA THR A 25 11.24 -1.09 8.97
C THR A 25 12.32 -1.95 8.33
N ASN A 26 13.22 -2.56 9.10
CA ASN A 26 14.20 -3.52 8.57
C ASN A 26 13.64 -4.94 8.42
N ASP A 27 12.42 -5.19 8.89
CA ASP A 27 11.77 -6.47 8.70
C ASP A 27 11.48 -6.73 7.20
N PRO A 28 11.78 -7.94 6.67
CA PRO A 28 11.60 -8.26 5.26
C PRO A 28 10.16 -8.10 4.75
N SER A 29 9.17 -8.43 5.59
CA SER A 29 7.75 -8.28 5.25
C SER A 29 7.38 -6.81 5.13
N ILE A 30 7.90 -5.96 6.02
CA ILE A 30 7.70 -4.52 5.99
C ILE A 30 8.39 -3.88 4.78
N GLN A 31 9.63 -4.28 4.49
CA GLN A 31 10.36 -3.85 3.29
C GLN A 31 9.60 -4.23 2.01
N SER A 32 8.98 -5.41 1.97
CA SER A 32 8.14 -5.83 0.84
C SER A 32 6.91 -4.95 0.67
N ILE A 33 6.22 -4.60 1.77
CA ILE A 33 5.09 -3.66 1.73
C ILE A 33 5.55 -2.29 1.22
N LEU A 34 6.62 -1.74 1.79
CA LEU A 34 7.17 -0.44 1.39
C LEU A 34 7.59 -0.42 -0.09
N ALA A 35 8.21 -1.49 -0.60
CA ALA A 35 8.57 -1.60 -2.01
C ALA A 35 7.34 -1.56 -2.92
N GLN A 36 6.26 -2.25 -2.55
CA GLN A 36 5.00 -2.21 -3.30
C GLN A 36 4.36 -0.83 -3.27
N LEU A 37 4.31 -0.17 -2.11
CA LEU A 37 3.78 1.20 -1.97
C LEU A 37 4.58 2.21 -2.81
N ASN A 38 5.92 2.12 -2.78
CA ASN A 38 6.79 2.97 -3.60
C ASN A 38 6.55 2.75 -5.10
N PHE A 39 6.38 1.50 -5.52
CA PHE A 39 6.05 1.18 -6.91
C PHE A 39 4.70 1.79 -7.33
N ILE A 40 3.68 1.67 -6.47
CA ILE A 40 2.35 2.24 -6.70
C ILE A 40 2.44 3.77 -6.85
N ALA A 41 3.09 4.45 -5.91
CA ALA A 41 3.27 5.90 -5.94
C ALA A 41 4.03 6.34 -7.21
N SER A 42 5.13 5.64 -7.55
CA SER A 42 5.94 5.96 -8.73
C SER A 42 5.17 5.79 -10.05
N CYS A 43 4.37 4.73 -10.18
CA CYS A 43 3.50 4.54 -11.35
C CYS A 43 2.47 5.66 -11.45
N ALA A 44 1.75 5.93 -10.35
CA ALA A 44 0.69 6.93 -10.31
C ALA A 44 1.22 8.34 -10.63
N LYS A 45 2.37 8.72 -10.06
CA LYS A 45 3.08 9.98 -10.34
C LYS A 45 3.42 10.15 -11.82
N GLN A 46 3.71 9.05 -12.52
CA GLN A 46 4.00 9.04 -13.96
C GLN A 46 2.73 9.00 -14.84
N GLY A 47 1.54 9.07 -14.24
CA GLY A 47 0.28 8.92 -14.97
C GLY A 47 0.01 7.49 -15.46
N LYS A 48 0.74 6.49 -14.93
CA LYS A 48 0.58 5.07 -15.29
C LYS A 48 -0.30 4.37 -14.27
N ASN A 49 -1.17 3.49 -14.75
CA ASN A 49 -1.96 2.62 -13.88
C ASN A 49 -1.04 1.58 -13.22
N PRO A 50 -0.88 1.58 -11.88
CA PRO A 50 0.03 0.65 -11.19
C PRO A 50 -0.29 -0.83 -11.43
N ARG A 51 -1.58 -1.16 -11.62
CA ARG A 51 -2.04 -2.54 -11.84
C ARG A 51 -1.60 -3.08 -13.20
N SER A 52 -1.65 -2.24 -14.24
CA SER A 52 -1.21 -2.62 -15.59
C SER A 52 0.31 -2.53 -15.75
N SER A 53 1.00 -1.87 -14.82
CA SER A 53 2.47 -1.80 -14.79
C SER A 53 3.10 -3.05 -14.16
N LEU A 54 2.31 -3.90 -13.50
CA LEU A 54 2.79 -5.19 -13.01
C LEU A 54 2.99 -6.17 -14.16
N PRO A 55 3.94 -7.12 -14.03
CA PRO A 55 4.04 -8.23 -14.96
C PRO A 55 2.73 -9.02 -15.02
N GLU A 56 2.47 -9.65 -16.17
CA GLU A 56 1.27 -10.44 -16.37
C GLU A 56 1.11 -11.53 -15.29
N GLY A 57 -0.12 -11.68 -14.78
CA GLY A 57 -0.44 -12.62 -13.71
C GLY A 57 0.05 -12.23 -12.31
N LYS A 58 0.60 -11.03 -12.12
CA LYS A 58 1.00 -10.51 -10.79
C LYS A 58 -0.04 -9.56 -10.21
N SER A 59 -0.18 -9.60 -8.89
CA SER A 59 -0.99 -8.69 -8.10
C SER A 59 -0.19 -8.17 -6.91
N PHE A 60 -0.60 -7.02 -6.38
CA PHE A 60 -0.07 -6.55 -5.10
C PHE A 60 -0.51 -7.47 -3.96
N THR A 61 0.36 -7.65 -2.97
CA THR A 61 0.16 -8.54 -1.83
C THR A 61 0.32 -7.85 -0.49
N TYR A 62 0.52 -6.52 -0.45
CA TYR A 62 0.65 -5.76 0.80
C TYR A 62 -0.51 -6.00 1.79
N GLY A 63 -1.74 -6.22 1.29
CA GLY A 63 -2.90 -6.54 2.12
C GLY A 63 -2.82 -7.94 2.76
N ILE A 64 -2.24 -8.91 2.05
CA ILE A 64 -2.02 -10.26 2.55
C ILE A 64 -0.89 -10.25 3.59
N ILE A 65 0.23 -9.59 3.27
CA ILE A 65 1.38 -9.48 4.17
C ILE A 65 0.95 -8.80 5.48
N SER A 66 0.36 -7.61 5.41
CA SER A 66 -0.09 -6.89 6.62
C SER A 66 -1.10 -7.67 7.44
N SER A 67 -1.96 -8.50 6.84
CA SER A 67 -2.90 -9.33 7.60
C SER A 67 -2.25 -10.48 8.36
N ARG A 68 -1.02 -10.86 8.01
CA ARG A 68 -0.24 -11.88 8.72
C ARG A 68 0.66 -11.28 9.77
N GLU A 69 1.29 -10.15 9.46
CA GLU A 69 2.30 -9.53 10.31
C GLU A 69 1.71 -8.62 11.41
N PHE A 70 0.57 -7.95 11.14
CA PHE A 70 0.04 -6.95 12.06
C PHE A 70 -0.92 -7.58 13.07
N ALA A 71 -0.55 -7.54 14.35
CA ALA A 71 -1.30 -8.19 15.42
C ALA A 71 -1.68 -7.25 16.57
N SER A 72 -0.90 -6.19 16.80
CA SER A 72 -1.15 -5.21 17.85
C SER A 72 -2.12 -4.10 17.40
N PRO A 73 -2.81 -3.41 18.33
CA PRO A 73 -3.71 -2.30 17.99
C PRO A 73 -3.06 -1.19 17.15
N ASP A 74 -1.81 -0.85 17.45
CA ASP A 74 -1.07 0.20 16.72
C ASP A 74 -0.73 -0.25 15.29
N GLU A 75 -0.37 -1.52 15.09
CA GLU A 75 -0.16 -2.09 13.76
C GLU A 75 -1.47 -2.21 12.97
N LEU A 76 -2.58 -2.52 13.64
CA LEU A 76 -3.91 -2.50 13.01
C LEU A 76 -4.33 -1.09 12.60
N GLU A 77 -3.86 -0.05 13.28
CA GLU A 77 -4.03 1.32 12.83
C GLU A 77 -3.24 1.59 11.55
N LEU A 78 -2.00 1.11 11.44
CA LEU A 78 -1.22 1.18 10.20
C LEU A 78 -1.92 0.49 9.02
N LYS A 79 -2.62 -0.62 9.27
CA LYS A 79 -3.41 -1.32 8.25
C LYS A 79 -4.45 -0.44 7.57
N LYS A 80 -4.99 0.57 8.26
CA LYS A 80 -5.98 1.49 7.68
C LYS A 80 -5.41 2.24 6.47
N TYR A 81 -4.13 2.62 6.50
CA TYR A 81 -3.49 3.30 5.37
C TYR A 81 -3.33 2.37 4.15
N LEU A 82 -3.08 1.07 4.38
CA LEU A 82 -3.08 0.09 3.29
C LEU A 82 -4.47 -0.12 2.71
N ILE A 83 -5.52 -0.08 3.54
CA ILE A 83 -6.92 -0.16 3.07
C ILE A 83 -7.27 1.06 2.23
N GLU A 84 -6.84 2.27 2.59
CA GLU A 84 -7.08 3.47 1.77
C GLU A 84 -6.36 3.39 0.41
N VAL A 85 -5.12 2.88 0.39
CA VAL A 85 -4.42 2.57 -0.87
C VAL A 85 -5.22 1.58 -1.70
N ASP A 86 -5.75 0.53 -1.07
CA ASP A 86 -6.53 -0.51 -1.74
C ASP A 86 -7.85 0.03 -2.30
N LYS A 87 -8.54 0.92 -1.58
CA LYS A 87 -9.77 1.58 -2.07
C LYS A 87 -9.51 2.44 -3.30
N GLU A 88 -8.40 3.16 -3.32
CA GLU A 88 -8.07 4.03 -4.45
C GLU A 88 -7.60 3.22 -5.66
N LEU A 89 -6.86 2.14 -5.43
CA LEU A 89 -6.47 1.18 -6.46
C LEU A 89 -7.70 0.46 -7.00
N TYR A 90 -8.48 -0.20 -6.12
CA TYR A 90 -9.63 -1.10 -6.38
C TYR A 90 -10.99 -0.51 -6.00
N PRO A 91 -11.38 0.69 -6.49
CA PRO A 91 -12.64 1.31 -6.11
C PRO A 91 -13.86 0.45 -6.46
N GLU A 92 -13.78 -0.38 -7.50
CA GLU A 92 -14.81 -1.35 -7.86
C GLU A 92 -15.09 -2.40 -6.77
N ALA A 93 -14.10 -2.77 -5.96
CA ALA A 93 -14.27 -3.73 -4.86
C ALA A 93 -14.94 -3.12 -3.63
N TYR A 94 -15.08 -1.80 -3.58
CA TYR A 94 -15.59 -1.04 -2.43
C TYR A 94 -16.88 -0.27 -2.72
N LYS A 95 -17.43 -0.39 -3.93
CA LYS A 95 -18.76 0.13 -4.26
C LYS A 95 -19.80 -0.91 -3.80
N SER A 96 -20.49 -0.61 -2.70
CA SER A 96 -21.74 -1.26 -2.30
C SER A 96 -22.94 -0.53 -2.90
#